data_AF-A0A1V4VYC2-F1
#
_entry.id   AF-A0A1V4VYC2-F1
#
_cell.length_a   1.000
_cell.length_b   1.000
_cell.length_c   1.000
_cell.angle_alpha   90.00
_cell.angle_beta   90.00
_cell.angle_gamma   90.00
#
_symmetry.space_group_name_H-M   'P 1'
#
loop_
_entity.id
_entity.type
_entity.pdbx_description
1 polymer ?
#
loop_
_entity_poly.entity_id
_entity_poly.type
_entity_poly.pdbx_seq_one_letter_code
_entity_poly.pdbx_strand_id
1 'polypeptide(L)'
;MALVEKLRQADHNKNEFLDTLSYELRNPLASIRASLDLLDRVPVGGEQARQAREVIEQYTAQISRLVDDLLRVTRITRNQGPYTYILQCSDGSYYTGWTTDLDARLKAHNEGKGARYTRSRLPVRLVYWEAQPDRRAAMRREAKIRKLKRNEKIMLIDSLAKGSGEKYLD
;
A
#
# COMPACT_ATOMS: atom_id res chain seq x y z
N MET A 1 -18.03 -19.75 -21.51
CA MET A 1 -17.19 -20.85 -20.97
C MET A 1 -15.86 -20.34 -20.40
N ALA A 2 -14.99 -19.65 -21.16
CA ALA A 2 -13.67 -19.21 -20.66
C ALA A 2 -13.67 -18.26 -19.44
N LEU A 3 -14.68 -17.39 -19.28
CA LEU A 3 -14.77 -16.49 -18.13
C LEU A 3 -15.14 -17.24 -16.83
N VAL A 4 -16.07 -18.19 -16.94
CA VAL A 4 -16.50 -19.02 -15.80
C VAL A 4 -15.34 -19.88 -15.30
N GLU A 5 -14.54 -20.43 -16.22
CA GLU A 5 -13.35 -21.22 -15.88
C GLU A 5 -12.29 -20.36 -15.18
N LYS A 6 -12.02 -19.15 -15.69
CA LYS A 6 -11.12 -18.20 -15.02
C LYS A 6 -11.59 -17.83 -13.62
N LEU A 7 -12.89 -17.65 -13.42
CA LEU A 7 -13.46 -17.33 -12.12
C LEU A 7 -13.31 -18.49 -11.13
N ARG A 8 -13.57 -19.72 -11.58
CA ARG A 8 -13.39 -20.94 -10.77
C ARG A 8 -11.92 -21.16 -10.41
N GLN A 9 -11.01 -20.96 -11.35
CA GLN A 9 -9.58 -21.08 -11.09
C GLN A 9 -9.12 -20.01 -10.07
N ALA A 10 -9.59 -18.78 -10.20
CA ALA A 10 -9.27 -17.72 -9.25
C ALA A 10 -9.80 -18.02 -7.84
N ASP A 11 -11.00 -18.57 -7.73
CA ASP A 11 -11.60 -18.99 -6.46
C ASP A 11 -10.83 -20.17 -5.83
N HIS A 12 -10.46 -21.16 -6.64
CA HIS A 12 -9.63 -22.29 -6.20
C HIS A 12 -8.27 -21.84 -5.67
N ASN A 13 -7.55 -21.01 -6.44
CA ASN A 13 -6.24 -20.47 -6.04
C ASN A 13 -6.35 -19.66 -4.73
N LYS A 14 -7.46 -18.92 -4.55
CA LYS A 14 -7.70 -18.17 -3.32
C LYS A 14 -7.90 -19.10 -2.12
N ASN A 15 -8.66 -20.17 -2.28
CA ASN A 15 -8.87 -21.15 -1.20
C ASN A 15 -7.57 -21.87 -0.84
N GLU A 16 -6.79 -22.32 -1.83
CA GLU A 16 -5.48 -22.95 -1.62
C GLU A 16 -4.48 -22.02 -0.91
N PHE A 17 -4.49 -20.73 -1.29
CA PHE A 17 -3.69 -19.72 -0.60
C PHE A 17 -4.10 -19.55 0.87
N LEU A 18 -5.41 -19.52 1.17
CA LEU A 18 -5.90 -19.39 2.54
C LEU A 18 -5.55 -20.61 3.40
N ASP A 19 -5.59 -21.81 2.84
CA ASP A 19 -5.20 -23.03 3.54
C ASP A 19 -3.69 -23.02 3.88
N THR A 20 -2.86 -22.66 2.90
CA THR A 20 -1.41 -22.53 3.08
C THR A 20 -1.08 -21.48 4.14
N LEU A 21 -1.68 -20.29 4.05
CA LEU A 21 -1.49 -19.22 5.01
C LEU A 21 -1.92 -19.63 6.43
N SER A 22 -3.04 -20.34 6.55
CA SER A 22 -3.53 -20.83 7.83
C SER A 22 -2.54 -21.80 8.48
N TYR A 23 -1.94 -22.69 7.67
CA TYR A 23 -0.90 -23.61 8.14
C TYR A 23 0.38 -22.87 8.57
N GLU A 24 0.87 -21.97 7.73
CA GLU A 24 2.07 -21.16 7.97
C GLU A 24 1.94 -20.22 9.19
N LEU A 25 0.72 -19.78 9.53
CA LEU A 25 0.47 -19.00 10.74
C LEU A 25 0.28 -19.89 11.98
N ARG A 26 -0.32 -21.08 11.84
CA ARG A 26 -0.58 -21.98 12.96
C ARG A 26 0.71 -22.54 13.57
N ASN A 27 1.67 -22.92 12.72
CA ASN A 27 2.94 -23.49 13.15
C ASN A 27 3.75 -22.58 14.10
N PRO A 28 4.04 -21.31 13.75
CA PRO A 28 4.79 -20.42 14.62
C PRO A 28 4.04 -20.13 15.93
N LEU A 29 2.70 -20.05 15.91
CA LEU A 29 1.89 -19.86 17.12
C LEU A 29 1.96 -21.08 18.05
N ALA A 30 1.94 -22.30 17.49
CA ALA A 30 2.09 -23.53 18.28
C ALA A 30 3.47 -23.59 18.95
N SER A 31 4.54 -23.25 18.22
CA SER A 31 5.90 -23.19 18.74
C SER A 31 6.06 -22.13 19.83
N ILE A 32 5.54 -20.91 19.62
CA ILE A 32 5.56 -19.83 20.62
C ILE A 32 4.84 -20.28 21.89
N ARG A 33 3.67 -20.90 21.77
CA ARG A 33 2.90 -21.39 22.93
C ARG A 33 3.69 -22.44 23.70
N ALA A 34 4.29 -23.41 23.01
CA ALA A 34 5.11 -24.43 23.67
C ALA A 34 6.33 -23.82 24.39
N SER A 35 6.97 -22.81 23.81
CA SER A 35 8.09 -22.09 24.44
C SER A 35 7.64 -21.26 25.66
N LEU A 36 6.44 -20.67 25.63
CA LEU A 36 5.86 -19.98 26.79
C LEU A 36 5.55 -20.99 27.92
N ASP A 37 4.90 -22.11 27.60
CA ASP A 37 4.62 -23.18 28.57
C ASP A 37 5.91 -23.75 29.20
N LEU A 38 7.02 -23.77 28.44
CA LEU A 38 8.33 -24.17 28.96
C LEU A 38 8.90 -23.10 29.92
N LEU A 39 8.80 -21.82 29.58
CA LEU A 39 9.29 -20.71 30.41
C LEU A 39 8.65 -20.69 31.80
N ASP A 40 7.39 -21.09 31.91
CA ASP A 40 6.68 -21.17 33.19
C ASP A 40 7.19 -22.30 34.11
N ARG A 41 7.93 -23.28 33.56
CA ARG A 41 8.37 -24.49 34.27
C ARG A 41 9.86 -24.53 34.56
N VAL A 42 10.64 -23.63 33.97
CA VAL A 42 12.11 -23.62 34.10
C VAL A 42 12.59 -22.44 34.95
N PRO A 43 13.76 -22.56 35.62
CA PRO A 43 14.33 -21.45 36.35
C PRO A 43 14.59 -20.23 35.46
N VAL A 44 14.26 -19.05 35.99
CA VAL A 44 14.53 -17.78 35.32
C VAL A 44 16.03 -17.63 35.07
N GLY A 45 16.41 -17.33 33.83
CA GLY A 45 17.81 -17.14 33.43
C GLY A 45 18.59 -18.43 33.15
N GLY A 46 17.96 -19.60 33.27
CA GLY A 46 18.56 -20.87 32.85
C GLY A 46 18.74 -20.98 31.33
N GLU A 47 19.58 -21.90 30.88
CA GLU A 47 19.85 -22.14 29.46
C GLU A 47 18.57 -22.45 28.67
N GLN A 48 17.70 -23.30 29.21
CA GLN A 48 16.41 -23.64 28.61
C GLN A 48 15.49 -22.41 28.48
N ALA A 49 15.53 -21.50 29.46
CA ALA A 49 14.75 -20.27 29.41
C ALA A 49 15.27 -19.31 28.32
N ARG A 50 16.59 -19.23 28.11
CA ARG A 50 17.18 -18.44 27.03
C ARG A 50 16.80 -19.00 25.67
N GLN A 51 16.94 -20.31 25.47
CA GLN A 51 16.56 -20.98 24.23
C GLN A 51 15.06 -20.79 23.90
N ALA A 52 14.19 -20.91 24.90
CA ALA A 52 12.75 -20.67 24.70
C ALA A 52 12.45 -19.23 24.26
N ARG A 53 13.16 -18.23 24.82
CA ARG A 53 13.02 -16.83 24.42
C ARG A 53 13.51 -16.60 22.99
N GLU A 54 14.65 -17.15 22.60
CA GLU A 54 15.18 -17.06 21.23
C GLU A 54 14.19 -17.64 20.20
N VAL A 55 13.60 -18.80 20.51
CA VAL A 55 12.56 -19.40 19.67
C VAL A 55 11.35 -18.47 19.53
N ILE A 56 10.87 -17.88 20.63
CA ILE A 56 9.76 -16.91 20.60
C ILE A 56 10.10 -15.69 19.74
N GLU A 57 11.29 -15.12 19.91
CA GLU A 57 11.75 -13.95 19.13
C GLU A 57 11.83 -14.28 17.63
N GLN A 58 12.40 -15.42 17.28
CA GLN A 58 12.52 -15.87 15.89
C GLN A 58 11.14 -16.05 15.24
N TYR A 59 10.22 -16.75 15.90
CA TYR A 59 8.89 -17.00 15.35
C TYR A 59 8.02 -15.74 15.33
N THR A 60 8.18 -14.83 16.29
CA THR A 60 7.51 -13.52 16.27
C THR A 60 7.97 -12.71 15.06
N ALA A 61 9.27 -12.69 14.76
CA ALA A 61 9.81 -12.02 13.57
C ALA A 61 9.36 -12.69 12.25
N GLN A 62 9.14 -14.01 12.25
CA GLN A 62 8.58 -14.72 11.09
C GLN A 62 7.11 -14.34 10.85
N ILE A 63 6.27 -14.35 11.89
CA ILE A 63 4.85 -13.95 11.79
C ILE A 63 4.73 -12.52 11.27
N SER A 64 5.52 -11.58 11.79
CA SER A 64 5.51 -10.18 11.32
C SER A 64 5.78 -10.07 9.82
N ARG A 65 6.74 -10.84 9.30
CA ARG A 65 7.03 -10.87 7.85
C ARG A 65 5.87 -11.45 7.03
N LEU A 66 5.26 -12.55 7.47
CA LEU A 66 4.09 -13.14 6.80
C LEU A 66 2.91 -12.17 6.76
N VAL A 67 2.67 -11.44 7.86
CA VAL A 67 1.61 -10.42 7.93
C VAL A 67 1.91 -9.26 6.98
N ASP A 68 3.15 -8.77 6.94
CA ASP A 68 3.56 -7.71 6.00
C ASP A 68 3.38 -8.14 4.54
N ASP A 69 3.74 -9.38 4.21
CA ASP A 69 3.56 -9.95 2.87
C ASP A 69 2.07 -10.07 2.52
N LEU A 70 1.23 -10.50 3.45
CA LEU A 70 -0.22 -10.55 3.26
C LEU A 70 -0.82 -9.16 3.05
N LEU A 71 -0.38 -8.16 3.82
CA LEU A 71 -0.77 -6.76 3.65
C LEU A 71 -0.33 -6.23 2.28
N ARG A 72 0.79 -6.71 1.74
CA ARG A 72 1.23 -6.36 0.38
C ARG A 72 0.34 -6.99 -0.69
N VAL A 73 0.01 -8.28 -0.55
CA VAL A 73 -0.89 -8.98 -1.49
C VAL A 73 -2.27 -8.34 -1.52
N THR A 74 -2.83 -8.00 -0.36
CA THR A 74 -4.15 -7.34 -0.25
C THR A 74 -4.16 -5.94 -0.87
N ARG A 75 -3.05 -5.20 -0.78
CA ARG A 75 -2.89 -3.92 -1.50
C ARG A 75 -2.82 -4.12 -3.01
N ILE A 76 -2.10 -5.14 -3.48
CA ILE A 76 -2.00 -5.46 -4.92
C ILE A 76 -3.37 -5.85 -5.48
N THR A 77 -4.11 -6.73 -4.80
CA THR A 77 -5.45 -7.16 -5.24
C THR A 77 -6.46 -6.02 -5.22
N ARG A 78 -6.31 -5.04 -4.33
CA ARG A 78 -7.12 -3.80 -4.33
C ARG A 78 -6.58 -2.72 -5.28
N ASN A 79 -5.54 -3.01 -6.06
CA ASN A 79 -4.82 -2.07 -6.93
C ASN A 79 -4.39 -0.76 -6.21
N GLN A 80 -4.05 -0.88 -4.93
CA GLN A 80 -3.61 0.22 -4.06
C GLN A 80 -2.09 0.41 -4.13
N GLY A 81 -1.57 0.47 -5.35
CA GLY A 81 -0.20 0.93 -5.60
C GLY A 81 -0.07 2.44 -5.31
N PRO A 82 1.15 2.98 -5.23
CA PRO A 82 1.33 4.43 -5.11
C PRO A 82 0.68 5.15 -6.29
N TYR A 83 0.14 6.34 -6.05
CA TYR A 83 -0.47 7.18 -7.07
C TYR A 83 0.46 8.33 -7.43
N THR A 84 0.57 8.63 -8.72
CA THR A 84 1.08 9.92 -9.19
C THR A 84 -0.12 10.82 -9.50
N TYR A 85 -0.05 12.09 -9.11
CA TYR A 85 -1.19 13.01 -9.24
C TYR A 85 -0.79 14.42 -9.67
N ILE A 86 -1.77 15.15 -10.19
CA ILE A 86 -1.69 16.59 -10.46
C ILE A 86 -2.80 17.30 -9.67
N LEU A 87 -2.41 18.36 -8.96
CA LEU A 87 -3.35 19.28 -8.32
C LEU A 87 -3.38 20.59 -9.10
N GLN A 88 -4.57 21.15 -9.29
CA GLN A 88 -4.74 22.53 -9.71
C GLN A 88 -4.84 23.41 -8.46
N CYS A 89 -3.96 24.39 -8.37
CA CYS A 89 -3.93 25.39 -7.32
C CYS A 89 -4.95 26.52 -7.58
N SER A 90 -5.23 27.34 -6.58
CA SER A 90 -6.16 28.47 -6.70
C SER A 90 -5.73 29.54 -7.71
N ASP A 91 -4.42 29.66 -7.98
CA ASP A 91 -3.85 30.54 -9.01
C ASP A 91 -3.85 29.92 -10.43
N GLY A 92 -4.47 28.73 -10.60
CA GLY A 92 -4.50 27.99 -11.86
C GLY A 92 -3.16 27.32 -12.23
N SER A 93 -2.15 27.36 -11.36
CA SER A 93 -0.92 26.58 -11.51
C SER A 93 -1.15 25.09 -11.23
N TYR A 94 -0.21 24.25 -11.68
CA TYR A 94 -0.28 22.80 -11.49
C TYR A 94 0.86 22.30 -10.62
N TYR A 95 0.51 21.63 -9.53
CA TYR A 95 1.45 20.90 -8.67
C TYR A 95 1.43 19.41 -9.03
N THR A 96 2.60 18.76 -9.04
CA THR A 96 2.72 17.32 -9.33
C THR A 96 3.47 16.64 -8.19
N GLY A 97 2.89 15.53 -7.72
CA GLY A 97 3.45 14.72 -6.65
C GLY A 97 3.06 13.25 -6.78
N TRP A 98 3.50 12.45 -5.81
CA TRP A 98 3.02 11.09 -5.62
C TRP A 98 2.70 10.82 -4.14
N THR A 99 1.92 9.78 -3.89
CA THR A 99 1.49 9.37 -2.54
C THR A 99 1.05 7.92 -2.54
N THR A 100 1.03 7.27 -1.39
CA THR A 100 0.37 5.96 -1.22
C THR A 100 -1.10 6.08 -0.84
N ASP A 101 -1.54 7.30 -0.49
CA ASP A 101 -2.91 7.62 -0.09
C ASP A 101 -3.27 9.00 -0.66
N LEU A 102 -4.18 9.04 -1.64
CA LEU A 102 -4.60 10.28 -2.30
C LEU A 102 -5.49 11.14 -1.41
N ASP A 103 -6.42 10.53 -0.70
CA ASP A 103 -7.41 11.20 0.14
C ASP A 103 -6.72 11.94 1.29
N ALA A 104 -5.89 11.21 2.05
CA ALA A 104 -5.14 11.78 3.16
C ALA A 104 -4.19 12.89 2.68
N ARG A 105 -3.58 12.71 1.50
CA ARG A 105 -2.66 13.70 0.93
C ARG A 105 -3.38 14.96 0.47
N LEU A 106 -4.50 14.85 -0.23
CA LEU A 106 -5.31 15.98 -0.69
C LEU A 106 -5.83 16.80 0.50
N LYS A 107 -6.34 16.12 1.54
CA LYS A 107 -6.74 16.75 2.80
C LYS A 107 -5.59 17.52 3.43
N ALA A 108 -4.41 16.89 3.57
CA ALA A 108 -3.24 17.55 4.14
C ALA A 108 -2.81 18.79 3.35
N HIS A 109 -2.90 18.79 2.01
CA HIS A 109 -2.65 19.97 1.21
C HIS A 109 -3.64 21.10 1.51
N ASN A 110 -4.94 20.82 1.52
CA ASN A 110 -5.99 21.82 1.79
C ASN A 110 -5.97 22.35 3.23
N GLU A 111 -5.45 21.60 4.18
CA GLU A 111 -5.18 22.08 5.56
C GLU A 111 -3.87 22.89 5.68
N GLY A 112 -3.13 23.11 4.60
CA GLY A 112 -1.83 23.79 4.63
C GLY A 112 -0.69 22.95 5.21
N LYS A 113 -0.90 21.68 5.50
CA LYS A 113 0.10 20.72 5.99
C LYS A 113 0.83 19.96 4.87
N GLY A 114 0.45 20.22 3.61
CA GLY A 114 1.08 19.63 2.43
C GLY A 114 2.40 20.29 2.03
N ALA A 115 2.73 20.21 0.74
CA ALA A 115 3.97 20.76 0.21
C ALA A 115 4.06 22.28 0.40
N ARG A 116 5.28 22.80 0.62
CA ARG A 116 5.54 24.26 0.73
C ARG A 116 4.96 25.04 -0.46
N TYR A 117 5.03 24.47 -1.66
CA TYR A 117 4.54 25.09 -2.89
C TYR A 117 3.03 25.36 -2.86
N THR A 118 2.24 24.40 -2.39
CA THR A 118 0.77 24.49 -2.36
C THR A 118 0.25 25.25 -1.15
N ARG A 119 1.02 25.34 -0.05
CA ARG A 119 0.59 26.00 1.20
C ARG A 119 0.14 27.44 0.98
N SER A 120 0.75 28.17 0.04
CA SER A 120 0.39 29.55 -0.31
C SER A 120 -0.61 29.67 -1.48
N ARG A 121 -1.18 28.55 -1.95
CA ARG A 121 -1.99 28.47 -3.18
C ARG A 121 -3.22 27.56 -3.01
N LEU A 122 -3.84 27.69 -1.84
CA LEU A 122 -5.04 26.96 -1.46
C LEU A 122 -6.31 27.71 -1.92
N PRO A 123 -7.44 27.02 -2.09
CA PRO A 123 -7.58 25.57 -2.09
C PRO A 123 -6.92 24.93 -3.33
N VAL A 124 -6.56 23.65 -3.19
CA VAL A 124 -6.10 22.82 -4.31
C VAL A 124 -7.16 21.77 -4.64
N ARG A 125 -7.30 21.47 -5.93
CA ARG A 125 -8.21 20.44 -6.44
C ARG A 125 -7.42 19.34 -7.15
N LEU A 126 -7.79 18.08 -6.91
CA LEU A 126 -7.23 16.96 -7.64
C LEU A 126 -7.79 16.98 -9.06
N VAL A 127 -6.92 17.08 -10.07
CA VAL A 127 -7.34 17.14 -11.49
C VAL A 127 -6.83 15.97 -12.32
N TYR A 128 -5.88 15.21 -11.78
CA TYR A 128 -5.39 13.99 -12.42
C TYR A 128 -4.78 13.07 -11.38
N TRP A 129 -4.97 11.76 -11.54
CA TRP A 129 -4.24 10.74 -10.83
C TRP A 129 -4.13 9.46 -11.66
N GLU A 130 -3.12 8.66 -11.37
CA GLU A 130 -2.94 7.32 -11.95
C GLU A 130 -2.23 6.40 -10.95
N ALA A 131 -2.68 5.15 -10.87
CA ALA A 131 -2.03 4.13 -10.05
C ALA A 131 -0.68 3.72 -10.68
N GLN A 132 0.28 3.40 -9.84
CA GLN A 132 1.63 2.98 -10.23
C GLN A 132 1.95 1.63 -9.58
N PRO A 133 2.73 0.77 -10.25
CA PRO A 133 3.04 -0.56 -9.73
C PRO A 133 3.89 -0.52 -8.46
N ASP A 134 4.76 0.50 -8.31
CA ASP A 134 5.63 0.66 -7.15
C ASP A 134 6.09 2.12 -6.96
N ARG A 135 6.80 2.37 -5.85
CA ARG A 135 7.31 3.72 -5.50
C ARG A 135 8.28 4.27 -6.55
N ARG A 136 9.13 3.42 -7.15
CA ARG A 136 10.12 3.84 -8.16
C ARG A 136 9.44 4.23 -9.46
N ALA A 137 8.38 3.52 -9.86
CA ALA A 137 7.54 3.90 -10.99
C ALA A 137 6.84 5.24 -10.73
N ALA A 138 6.26 5.43 -9.55
CA ALA A 138 5.62 6.70 -9.18
C ALA A 138 6.58 7.90 -9.19
N MET A 139 7.79 7.75 -8.65
CA MET A 139 8.81 8.80 -8.69
C MET A 139 9.27 9.11 -10.12
N ARG A 140 9.51 8.09 -10.96
CA ARG A 140 9.86 8.29 -12.38
C ARG A 140 8.73 8.99 -13.13
N ARG A 141 7.48 8.62 -12.84
CA ARG A 141 6.31 9.19 -13.48
C ARG A 141 6.07 10.64 -13.05
N GLU A 142 6.20 10.94 -11.77
CA GLU A 142 6.20 12.31 -11.24
C GLU A 142 7.26 13.18 -11.96
N ALA A 143 8.50 12.70 -12.05
CA ALA A 143 9.58 13.41 -12.73
C ALA A 143 9.27 13.65 -14.22
N LYS A 144 8.67 12.67 -14.91
CA LYS A 144 8.22 12.82 -16.30
C LYS A 144 7.14 13.89 -16.41
N ILE A 145 6.11 13.86 -15.57
CA ILE A 145 5.01 14.84 -15.59
C ILE A 145 5.51 16.25 -15.24
N ARG A 146 6.47 16.38 -14.31
CA ARG A 146 7.07 17.68 -13.97
C ARG A 146 7.75 18.36 -15.16
N LYS A 147 8.33 17.58 -16.07
CA LYS A 147 8.98 18.08 -17.30
C LYS A 147 8.00 18.47 -18.41
N LEU A 148 6.72 18.07 -18.31
CA LEU A 148 5.71 18.42 -19.30
C LEU A 148 5.40 19.92 -19.26
N LYS A 149 5.26 20.51 -20.45
CA LYS A 149 4.75 21.87 -20.63
C LYS A 149 3.28 21.95 -20.19
N ARG A 150 2.79 23.17 -19.97
CA ARG A 150 1.40 23.41 -19.53
C ARG A 150 0.38 22.73 -20.45
N ASN A 151 0.53 22.85 -21.78
CA ASN A 151 -0.39 22.24 -22.74
C ASN A 151 -0.38 20.71 -22.69
N GLU A 152 0.80 20.10 -22.52
CA GLU A 152 0.93 18.64 -22.39
C GLU A 152 0.29 18.14 -21.09
N LYS A 153 0.36 18.91 -20.00
CA LYS A 153 -0.34 18.58 -18.75
C LYS A 153 -1.86 18.68 -18.92
N ILE A 154 -2.36 19.68 -19.63
CA ILE A 154 -3.79 19.82 -19.92
C ILE A 154 -4.27 18.62 -20.74
N MET A 155 -3.55 18.25 -21.81
CA MET A 155 -3.88 17.05 -22.60
C MET A 155 -3.89 15.77 -21.75
N LEU A 156 -2.95 15.65 -20.81
CA LEU A 156 -2.91 14.52 -19.88
C LEU A 156 -4.13 14.49 -18.94
N ILE A 157 -4.49 15.65 -18.38
CA ILE A 157 -5.69 15.80 -17.52
C ILE A 157 -6.95 15.41 -18.32
N ASP A 158 -7.10 15.94 -19.53
CA ASP A 158 -8.25 15.67 -20.39
C ASP A 158 -8.33 14.20 -20.84
N SER A 159 -7.20 13.50 -20.90
CA SER A 159 -7.17 12.07 -21.23
C SER A 159 -7.75 11.19 -20.12
N LEU A 160 -7.65 11.60 -18.85
CA LEU A 160 -8.21 10.87 -17.71
C LEU A 160 -9.72 11.09 -17.58
N ALA A 161 -10.20 12.30 -17.91
CA ALA A 161 -11.64 12.59 -17.94
C ALA A 161 -12.42 11.67 -18.90
N LYS A 162 -11.72 11.05 -19.86
CA LYS A 162 -12.28 10.11 -20.83
C LYS A 162 -12.20 8.65 -20.40
N GLY A 163 -11.55 8.34 -19.27
CA GLY A 163 -11.31 6.98 -18.82
C GLY A 163 -11.34 6.84 -17.30
N SER A 164 -12.49 6.38 -16.78
CA SER A 164 -12.63 5.72 -15.46
C SER A 164 -11.98 6.47 -14.29
N GLY A 165 -12.67 7.50 -13.80
CA GLY A 165 -12.28 8.28 -12.62
C GLY A 165 -13.47 8.81 -11.81
N GLU A 166 -14.60 8.08 -11.76
CA GLU A 166 -15.86 8.53 -11.14
C GLU A 166 -15.73 8.91 -9.66
N LYS A 167 -14.73 8.41 -8.92
CA LYS A 167 -14.62 8.66 -7.47
C LYS A 167 -14.19 10.09 -7.10
N TYR A 168 -13.67 10.90 -8.03
CA TYR A 168 -13.08 12.21 -7.74
C TYR A 168 -13.44 13.31 -8.75
N LEU A 169 -14.52 13.13 -9.52
CA LEU A 169 -14.97 14.08 -10.55
C LEU A 169 -16.19 14.93 -10.14
N ASP A 170 -16.60 14.92 -8.88
CA ASP A 170 -17.69 15.75 -8.35
C ASP A 170 -17.16 17.03 -7.65
#